data_AF-K5BA19-F1
#
_entry.id   AF-K5BA19-F1
#
_cell.length_a   1.000
_cell.length_b   1.000
_cell.length_c   1.000
_cell.angle_alpha   90.00
_cell.angle_beta   90.00
_cell.angle_gamma   90.00
#
_symmetry.space_group_name_H-M   'P 1'
#
loop_
_entity.id
_entity.type
_entity.pdbx_description
1 polymer ?
#
loop_
_entity_poly.entity_id
_entity_poly.type
_entity_poly.pdbx_seq_one_letter_code
_entity_poly.pdbx_strand_id
1 'polypeptide(L)'
;MIDSWRQLLPGFDATQHLTGPIVATTADAGACCGTTVRGHHTLIRQGRTSVWMVAGRYRVSLVRVDGVWRISGITLKVSYEQGDRELVERAQERVAPGRGGRTSV
;
A
#
# COMPACT_ATOMS: atom_id res chain seq x y z
N MET A 1 -0.09 12.91 0.60
CA MET A 1 0.02 11.45 0.79
C MET A 1 -1.16 10.72 0.16
N ILE A 2 -2.40 11.00 0.57
CA ILE A 2 -3.59 10.28 0.07
C ILE A 2 -3.77 10.44 -1.46
N ASP A 3 -3.56 11.64 -2.01
CA ASP A 3 -3.79 11.90 -3.44
C ASP A 3 -2.92 11.04 -4.36
N SER A 4 -1.65 10.83 -4.00
CA SER A 4 -0.75 9.94 -4.75
C SER A 4 -1.25 8.50 -4.77
N TRP A 5 -1.83 8.02 -3.66
CA TRP A 5 -2.40 6.68 -3.58
C TRP A 5 -3.71 6.54 -4.37
N ARG A 6 -4.52 7.61 -4.44
CA ARG A 6 -5.76 7.63 -5.24
C ARG A 6 -5.51 7.45 -6.72
N GLN A 7 -4.31 7.79 -7.22
CA GLN A 7 -3.93 7.64 -8.62
C GLN A 7 -3.40 6.24 -8.97
N LEU A 8 -3.24 5.34 -7.99
CA LEU A 8 -2.62 4.02 -8.18
C LEU A 8 -3.53 2.90 -7.68
N LEU A 9 -3.92 2.94 -6.41
CA LEU A 9 -4.57 1.80 -5.74
C LEU A 9 -5.89 1.36 -6.39
N PRO A 10 -6.76 2.27 -6.89
CA PRO A 10 -7.99 1.86 -7.56
C PRO A 10 -7.77 1.09 -8.88
N GLY A 11 -6.56 1.09 -9.44
CA GLY A 11 -6.24 0.36 -10.67
C GLY A 11 -6.05 -1.14 -10.47
N PHE A 12 -5.72 -1.57 -9.25
CA PHE A 12 -5.67 -2.99 -8.89
C PHE A 12 -7.07 -3.52 -8.61
N ASP A 13 -7.30 -4.79 -8.95
CA ASP A 13 -8.55 -5.48 -8.61
C ASP A 13 -8.60 -5.79 -7.10
N ALA A 14 -7.44 -6.08 -6.51
CA ALA A 14 -7.31 -6.24 -5.06
C ALA A 14 -5.91 -5.85 -4.58
N THR A 15 -5.83 -5.35 -3.35
CA THR A 15 -4.57 -5.20 -2.62
C THR A 15 -4.71 -5.77 -1.21
N GLN A 16 -3.66 -6.40 -0.69
CA GLN A 16 -3.65 -6.93 0.67
C GLN A 16 -2.29 -6.69 1.32
N HIS A 17 -2.29 -5.96 2.43
CA HIS A 17 -1.10 -5.71 3.24
C HIS A 17 -1.16 -6.54 4.51
N LEU A 18 -0.40 -7.62 4.53
CA LEU A 18 -0.25 -8.49 5.69
C LEU A 18 0.93 -8.00 6.52
N THR A 19 0.66 -7.62 7.76
CA THR A 19 1.70 -7.17 8.70
C THR A 19 2.05 -8.27 9.69
N GLY A 20 3.31 -8.28 10.14
CA GLY A 20 3.74 -9.10 11.27
C GLY A 20 3.44 -8.41 12.61
N PRO A 21 4.00 -8.94 13.71
CA PRO A 21 3.92 -8.30 15.02
C PRO A 21 4.37 -6.83 14.96
N ILE A 22 3.62 -5.96 15.62
CA ILE A 22 3.90 -4.54 15.68
C ILE A 22 4.65 -4.24 16.97
N VAL A 23 5.83 -3.65 16.84
CA VAL A 23 6.61 -3.15 17.98
C VAL A 23 6.44 -1.64 18.05
N ALA A 24 5.83 -1.15 19.13
CA ALA A 24 5.66 0.27 19.39
C ALA A 24 6.75 0.80 20.34
N THR A 25 7.22 2.01 20.08
CA THR A 25 8.15 2.75 20.92
C THR A 25 7.59 4.15 21.15
N THR A 26 7.35 4.51 22.39
CA THR A 26 6.84 5.82 22.79
C THR A 26 7.97 6.70 23.32
N ALA A 27 7.93 7.99 22.99
CA ALA A 27 8.76 9.04 23.56
C ALA A 27 7.86 10.25 23.89
N ASP A 28 8.37 11.21 24.67
CA ASP A 28 7.57 12.34 25.17
C ASP A 28 6.93 13.19 24.06
N ALA A 29 7.59 13.28 22.90
CA ALA A 29 7.14 14.07 21.75
C ALA A 29 6.44 13.25 20.64
N GLY A 30 6.27 11.93 20.79
CA GLY A 30 5.64 11.11 19.76
C GLY A 30 5.85 9.61 19.93
N ALA A 31 5.30 8.81 19.02
CA ALA A 31 5.51 7.37 19.02
C ALA A 31 5.88 6.88 17.62
N CYS A 32 6.56 5.74 17.57
CA CYS A 32 6.91 5.05 16.34
C CYS A 32 6.53 3.59 16.46
N CYS A 33 6.00 3.02 15.37
CA CYS A 33 5.75 1.58 15.26
C CYS A 33 6.61 0.98 14.15
N GLY A 34 7.09 -0.24 14.36
CA GLY A 34 7.78 -1.05 13.37
C GLY A 34 7.07 -2.38 13.15
N THR A 35 6.90 -2.80 11.91
CA THR A 35 6.37 -4.14 11.57
C THR A 35 6.91 -4.62 10.23
N THR A 36 7.04 -5.92 10.05
CA THR A 36 7.27 -6.51 8.72
C THR A 36 5.98 -6.47 7.91
N VAL A 37 6.09 -6.40 6.58
CA VAL A 37 4.92 -6.38 5.69
C VAL A 37 5.17 -7.21 4.44
N ARG A 38 4.10 -7.85 3.97
CA ARG A 38 3.94 -8.32 2.59
C ARG A 38 2.72 -7.64 1.96
N GLY A 39 2.94 -6.80 0.96
CA GLY A 39 1.91 -6.11 0.19
C GLY A 39 1.67 -6.82 -1.13
N HIS A 40 0.54 -7.49 -1.27
CA HIS A 40 0.10 -8.15 -2.50
C HIS A 40 -0.80 -7.22 -3.30
N HIS A 41 -0.59 -7.20 -4.62
CA HIS A 41 -1.35 -6.41 -5.56
C HIS A 41 -1.77 -7.31 -6.71
N THR A 42 -3.07 -7.46 -6.91
CA THR A 42 -3.66 -8.36 -7.90
C THR A 42 -4.29 -7.56 -9.02
N LEU A 43 -4.04 -7.99 -10.25
CA LEU A 43 -4.66 -7.43 -11.44
C LEU A 43 -5.19 -8.57 -12.32
N ILE A 44 -6.47 -8.50 -12.68
CA ILE A 44 -7.17 -9.45 -13.54
C ILE A 44 -7.42 -8.77 -14.89
N ARG A 45 -6.90 -9.35 -15.97
CA ARG A 45 -7.13 -8.84 -17.33
C ARG A 45 -7.42 -10.01 -18.26
N GLN A 46 -8.55 -9.92 -18.99
CA GLN A 46 -8.98 -10.95 -19.93
C GLN A 46 -9.01 -12.36 -19.30
N GLY A 47 -9.54 -12.46 -18.07
CA GLY A 47 -9.61 -13.71 -17.32
C GLY A 47 -8.29 -14.21 -16.70
N ARG A 48 -7.16 -13.53 -16.95
CA ARG A 48 -5.86 -13.90 -16.40
C ARG A 48 -5.52 -13.06 -15.17
N THR A 49 -5.17 -13.74 -14.08
CA THR A 49 -4.71 -13.12 -12.83
C THR A 49 -3.19 -12.97 -12.82
N SER A 50 -2.71 -11.77 -12.54
CA SER A 50 -1.31 -11.46 -12.27
C SER A 50 -1.18 -10.89 -10.86
N VAL A 51 -0.04 -11.19 -10.19
CA VAL A 51 0.26 -10.69 -8.84
C VAL A 51 1.63 -10.06 -8.81
N TRP A 52 1.72 -8.92 -8.13
CA TRP A 52 2.96 -8.32 -7.66
C TRP A 52 2.95 -8.27 -6.13
N MET A 53 4.03 -8.73 -5.52
CA MET A 53 4.20 -8.72 -4.08
C MET A 53 5.48 -7.96 -3.72
N VAL A 54 5.38 -7.02 -2.78
CA VAL A 54 6.51 -6.32 -2.18
C VAL A 54 6.62 -6.67 -0.69
N ALA A 55 7.82 -7.10 -0.27
CA ALA A 55 8.12 -7.44 1.11
C ALA A 55 9.11 -6.44 1.70
N GLY A 56 8.93 -6.11 2.98
CA GLY A 56 9.81 -5.19 3.66
C GLY A 56 9.45 -4.94 5.11
N ARG A 57 9.88 -3.79 5.62
CA ARG A 57 9.56 -3.31 6.97
C ARG A 57 8.94 -1.92 6.91
N TYR A 58 7.80 -1.75 7.54
CA TYR A 58 7.27 -0.42 7.81
C TYR A 58 7.94 0.21 9.02
N ARG A 59 8.20 1.50 8.91
CA ARG A 59 8.35 2.44 10.02
C ARG A 59 7.17 3.40 9.97
N VAL A 60 6.36 3.43 11.01
CA VAL A 60 5.15 4.26 11.12
C VAL A 60 5.37 5.30 12.20
N SER A 61 5.28 6.57 11.83
CA SER A 61 5.34 7.69 12.78
C SER A 61 3.94 8.02 13.28
N LEU A 62 3.81 8.25 14.58
CA LEU A 62 2.56 8.57 15.27
C LEU A 62 2.68 9.91 15.99
N VAL A 63 1.62 10.69 15.93
CA VAL A 63 1.44 11.94 16.68
C VAL A 63 0.17 11.86 17.50
N ARG A 64 0.15 12.53 18.66
CA ARG A 64 -1.05 12.62 19.50
C ARG A 64 -1.78 13.93 19.22
N VAL A 65 -3.02 13.84 18.75
CA VAL A 65 -3.87 14.98 18.43
C VAL A 65 -5.17 14.80 19.20
N ASP A 66 -5.53 15.78 20.04
CA ASP A 66 -6.73 15.75 20.89
C ASP A 66 -6.83 14.46 21.73
N GLY A 67 -5.70 14.03 22.30
CA GLY A 67 -5.60 12.81 23.10
C GLY A 67 -5.55 11.49 22.32
N VAL A 68 -5.75 11.51 20.99
CA VAL A 68 -5.81 10.34 20.12
C VAL A 68 -4.54 10.18 19.29
N TRP A 69 -4.02 8.95 19.19
CA TRP A 69 -2.90 8.65 18.30
C TRP A 69 -3.35 8.63 16.83
N ARG A 70 -2.61 9.33 15.98
CA ARG A 70 -2.81 9.38 14.52
C ARG A 70 -1.51 9.02 13.82
N ILE A 71 -1.60 8.35 12.67
CA ILE A 71 -0.45 8.13 11.79
C ILE A 71 -0.10 9.45 11.11
N SER A 72 1.12 9.93 11.32
CA SER A 72 1.68 11.11 10.64
C SER A 72 2.57 10.74 9.45
N GLY A 73 3.05 9.50 9.39
CA GLY A 73 3.92 9.05 8.30
C GLY A 73 4.08 7.53 8.26
N ILE A 74 4.29 7.00 7.07
CA ILE A 74 4.63 5.59 6.84
C ILE A 74 5.79 5.55 5.84
N THR A 75 6.84 4.81 6.19
CA THR A 75 7.97 4.52 5.30
C THR A 75 8.10 3.02 5.14
N LEU A 76 8.08 2.53 3.91
CA LEU A 76 8.42 1.14 3.59
C LEU A 76 9.90 1.06 3.24
N LYS A 77 10.67 0.31 4.02
CA LYS A 77 11.99 -0.16 3.60
C LYS A 77 11.81 -1.49 2.88
N VAL A 78 11.92 -1.48 1.56
CA VAL A 78 11.80 -2.68 0.72
C VAL A 78 12.95 -3.63 1.00
N SER A 79 12.65 -4.92 1.12
CA SER A 79 13.62 -6.00 1.24
C SER A 79 13.74 -6.77 -0.07
N TYR A 80 12.60 -7.15 -0.67
CA TYR A 80 12.55 -7.82 -1.96
C TYR A 80 11.15 -7.70 -2.57
N GLU A 81 11.06 -8.03 -3.85
CA GLU A 81 9.82 -8.08 -4.61
C GLU A 81 9.68 -9.44 -5.31
N GLN A 82 8.45 -9.84 -5.62
CA GLN A 82 8.14 -11.06 -6.36
C GLN A 82 6.97 -10.82 -7.33
N GLY A 83 6.99 -11.49 -8.48
CA GLY A 83 5.94 -11.40 -9.47
C GLY A 83 6.15 -10.23 -10.45
N ASP A 84 5.05 -9.68 -10.96
CA ASP A 84 5.05 -8.77 -12.11
C ASP A 84 5.06 -7.29 -11.70
N ARG A 85 6.25 -6.67 -11.59
CA ARG A 85 6.37 -5.26 -11.19
C ARG A 85 5.69 -4.28 -12.16
N GLU A 86 5.49 -4.66 -13.41
CA GLU A 86 4.80 -3.84 -14.43
C GLU A 86 3.32 -3.64 -14.09
N LEU A 87 2.75 -4.42 -13.15
CA LEU A 87 1.37 -4.21 -12.71
C LEU A 87 1.13 -2.82 -12.10
N VAL A 88 2.16 -2.16 -11.58
CA VAL A 88 2.04 -0.79 -11.06
C VAL A 88 1.68 0.17 -12.18
N GLU A 89 2.37 0.10 -13.32
CA GLU A 89 2.10 0.95 -14.49
C GLU A 89 0.73 0.63 -15.06
N ARG A 90 0.39 -0.66 -15.20
CA ARG A 90 -0.93 -1.10 -15.68
C ARG A 90 -2.08 -0.67 -14.76
N ALA A 91 -1.84 -0.61 -13.45
CA ALA A 91 -2.82 -0.07 -12.50
C ALA A 91 -3.00 1.44 -12.68
N GLN A 92 -1.91 2.20 -12.86
CA GLN A 92 -1.99 3.64 -13.14
C GLN A 92 -2.74 3.94 -14.45
N GLU A 93 -2.50 3.15 -15.51
CA GLU A 93 -3.21 3.26 -16.78
C GLU A 93 -4.73 3.11 -16.63
N ARG A 94 -5.19 2.25 -15.71
CA ARG A 94 -6.63 2.06 -15.43
C ARG A 94 -7.28 3.26 -14.74
N VAL A 95 -6.50 4.02 -13.97
CA VAL A 95 -6.99 5.18 -13.20
C VAL A 95 -6.82 6.49 -14.00
N ALA A 96 -5.95 6.51 -15.01
CA ALA A 96 -5.75 7.66 -15.87
C ALA A 96 -7.07 8.11 -16.53
N PRO A 97 -7.38 9.42 -16.52
CA PRO A 97 -8.61 9.94 -17.12
C PRO A 97 -8.63 9.61 -18.62
N GLY A 98 -9.65 8.86 -19.05
CA GLY A 98 -9.90 8.55 -20.46
C GLY A 98 -9.84 7.08 -20.87
N ARG A 99 -9.60 6.11 -19.98
CA ARG A 99 -9.48 4.69 -20.40
C ARG A 99 -10.05 3.58 -19.48
N GLY A 100 -10.78 3.91 -18.41
CA GLY A 100 -11.14 2.93 -17.37
C GLY A 100 -12.60 2.95 -16.91
N GLY A 101 -13.56 2.88 -17.84
CA GLY A 101 -14.94 2.58 -17.46
C GLY A 101 -15.04 1.15 -16.94
N ARG A 102 -15.35 0.97 -15.65
CA ARG A 102 -15.79 -0.32 -15.11
C ARG A 102 -17.08 -0.72 -15.82
N THR A 103 -17.02 -1.68 -16.75
CA THR A 103 -18.20 -2.50 -17.05
C THR A 103 -18.37 -3.45 -15.86
N SER A 104 -19.20 -3.04 -14.91
CA SER A 104 -19.81 -3.98 -13.96
C SER A 104 -20.62 -4.99 -14.76
N VAL A 105 -20.34 -6.27 -14.53
CA VAL A 105 -21.28 -7.38 -14.80
C VAL A 105 -22.27 -7.44 -13.63
#